data_AF-A0A8S9J9U9-F1
#
_entry.id   AF-A0A8S9J9U9-F1
#
_cell.length_a   1.000
_cell.length_b   1.000
_cell.length_c   1.000
_cell.angle_alpha   90.00
_cell.angle_beta   90.00
_cell.angle_gamma   90.00
#
_symmetry.space_group_name_H-M   'P 1'
#
loop_
_entity.id
_entity.type
_entity.pdbx_description
1 polymer ?
#
loop_
_entity_poly.entity_id
_entity_poly.type
_entity_poly.pdbx_seq_one_letter_code
_entity_poly.pdbx_strand_id
1 'polypeptide(L)'
;MKMMRFKSDSAQLIKIINSGSGPPELHGIVSNILACSAEFDFVCFVWIPRGKNTDADLLAEDALNASGRFRSRPGIGAPYNRVKKRLCFSYKRKP
;
A
#
# COMPACT_ATOMS: atom_id res chain seq x y z
N MET A 1 20.04 7.98 6.71
CA MET A 1 19.15 8.32 5.59
C MET A 1 18.28 7.11 5.25
N LYS A 2 17.12 6.97 5.90
CA LYS A 2 16.16 5.87 5.69
C LYS A 2 15.13 6.31 4.65
N MET A 3 15.07 5.63 3.52
CA MET A 3 14.08 5.89 2.46
C MET A 3 13.14 4.69 2.32
N MET A 4 11.83 4.92 2.37
CA MET A 4 10.84 3.87 2.19
C MET A 4 9.84 4.18 1.07
N ARG A 5 9.40 3.11 0.39
CA ARG A 5 8.42 3.19 -0.69
C ARG A 5 7.29 2.21 -0.42
N PHE A 6 6.12 2.75 -0.09
CA PHE A 6 4.90 2.00 0.09
C PHE A 6 4.16 1.88 -1.24
N LYS A 7 3.68 0.68 -1.52
CA LYS A 7 2.86 0.38 -2.69
C LYS A 7 1.54 -0.21 -2.21
N SER A 8 0.44 0.26 -2.79
CA SER A 8 -0.90 -0.27 -2.50
C SER A 8 -1.73 -0.29 -3.77
N ASP A 9 -2.66 -1.22 -3.87
CA ASP A 9 -3.66 -1.27 -4.93
C ASP A 9 -4.91 -0.42 -4.66
N SER A 10 -5.01 0.18 -3.47
CA SER A 10 -6.09 1.11 -3.13
C SER A 10 -5.83 2.51 -3.67
N ALA A 11 -6.42 2.82 -4.82
CA ALA A 11 -6.30 4.13 -5.46
C ALA A 11 -6.86 5.25 -4.56
N GLN A 12 -7.96 4.97 -3.85
CA GLN A 12 -8.60 5.92 -2.95
C GLN A 12 -7.67 6.29 -1.79
N LEU A 13 -7.06 5.29 -1.14
CA LEU A 13 -6.14 5.52 -0.02
C LEU A 13 -4.91 6.31 -0.46
N ILE A 14 -4.27 5.89 -1.56
CA ILE A 14 -3.08 6.59 -2.08
C ILE A 14 -3.42 8.04 -2.46
N LYS A 15 -4.60 8.27 -3.06
CA LYS A 15 -5.06 9.61 -3.40
C LYS A 15 -5.21 10.48 -2.16
N ILE A 16 -5.87 9.97 -1.12
CA ILE A 16 -6.09 10.72 0.13
C ILE A 16 -4.77 11.03 0.83
N ILE A 17 -3.85 10.06 0.92
CA ILE A 17 -2.54 10.28 1.54
C ILE A 17 -1.76 11.37 0.79
N ASN A 18 -1.79 11.34 -0.54
CA ASN A 18 -1.05 12.30 -1.36
C ASN A 18 -1.73 13.67 -1.46
N SER A 19 -3.06 13.75 -1.39
CA SER A 19 -3.80 15.02 -1.46
C SER A 19 -3.96 15.70 -0.10
N GLY A 20 -3.81 14.96 1.01
CA GLY A 20 -4.12 15.45 2.36
C GLY A 20 -5.61 15.76 2.57
N SER A 21 -6.47 15.41 1.61
CA SER A 21 -7.90 15.72 1.61
C SER A 21 -8.69 14.44 1.34
N GLY A 22 -9.47 14.01 2.33
CA GLY A 22 -10.29 12.81 2.22
C GLY A 22 -11.49 12.83 3.17
N PRO A 23 -12.30 11.77 3.15
CA PRO A 23 -13.41 11.60 4.07
C PRO A 23 -12.91 11.68 5.53
N PRO A 24 -13.62 12.37 6.44
CA PRO A 24 -13.22 12.50 7.85
C PRO A 24 -12.99 11.14 8.53
N GLU A 25 -13.73 10.12 8.11
CA GLU A 25 -13.66 8.75 8.63
C GLU A 25 -12.29 8.12 8.37
N LEU A 26 -11.60 8.54 7.31
CA LEU A 26 -10.27 8.04 6.95
C LEU A 26 -9.13 8.92 7.47
N HIS A 27 -9.43 10.11 8.02
CA HIS A 27 -8.43 11.05 8.50
C HIS A 27 -7.57 10.47 9.64
N GLY A 28 -8.19 9.72 10.56
CA GLY A 28 -7.46 9.06 11.65
C GLY A 28 -6.43 8.05 11.11
N ILE A 29 -6.84 7.18 10.19
CA ILE A 29 -5.94 6.17 9.60
C ILE A 29 -4.78 6.85 8.85
N VAL A 30 -5.08 7.87 8.05
CA VAL A 30 -4.07 8.64 7.31
C VAL A 30 -3.08 9.32 8.27
N SER A 31 -3.59 9.93 9.35
CA SER A 31 -2.74 10.57 10.37
C SER A 31 -1.81 9.56 11.03
N ASN A 32 -2.31 8.36 11.36
CA ASN A 32 -1.48 7.29 11.93
C ASN A 32 -0.41 6.82 10.94
N ILE A 33 -0.75 6.63 9.67
CA ILE A 33 0.21 6.27 8.61
C ILE A 33 1.32 7.33 8.52
N LEU A 34 0.96 8.62 8.53
CA LEU A 34 1.93 9.72 8.48
C LEU A 34 2.80 9.79 9.73
N ALA A 35 2.24 9.52 10.92
CA ALA A 35 2.99 9.45 12.17
C ALA A 35 4.02 8.31 12.15
N CYS A 36 3.64 7.11 11.71
CA CYS A 36 4.58 6.00 11.52
C CYS A 36 5.63 6.30 10.43
N SER A 37 5.24 7.06 9.41
CA SER A 37 6.13 7.48 8.32
C SER A 37 7.15 8.54 8.75
N ALA A 38 6.94 9.23 9.88
CA ALA A 38 7.82 10.29 10.35
C ALA A 38 9.20 9.79 10.80
N GLU A 39 9.36 8.48 11.06
CA GLU A 39 10.66 7.86 11.39
C GLU A 39 11.61 7.78 10.18
N PHE A 40 11.10 8.02 8.97
CA PHE A 40 11.84 7.90 7.72
C PHE A 40 12.12 9.28 7.15
N ASP A 41 13.35 9.46 6.64
CA ASP A 41 13.77 10.72 6.01
C ASP A 41 13.01 10.98 4.71
N PHE A 42 12.69 9.92 3.96
CA PHE A 42 11.91 10.01 2.73
C PHE A 42 10.91 8.86 2.63
N VAL A 43 9.63 9.22 2.44
CA VAL A 43 8.56 8.26 2.22
C VAL A 43 7.81 8.59 0.94
N CYS A 44 7.46 7.57 0.17
CA CYS A 44 6.58 7.72 -0.98
C CYS A 44 5.50 6.65 -1.01
N PHE A 45 4.29 7.07 -1.39
CA PHE A 45 3.11 6.22 -1.49
C PHE A 45 2.69 6.13 -2.96
N VAL A 46 2.65 4.92 -3.50
CA VAL A 46 2.41 4.69 -4.92
C VAL A 46 1.28 3.69 -5.13
N TRP A 47 0.36 4.06 -6.02
CA TRP A 47 -0.67 3.15 -6.47
C TRP A 47 -0.12 2.14 -7.47
N ILE A 48 -0.50 0.87 -7.31
CA ILE A 48 -0.20 -0.21 -8.25
C ILE A 48 -1.48 -0.97 -8.63
N PRO A 49 -1.59 -1.52 -9.84
CA PRO A 49 -2.73 -2.38 -10.17
C PRO A 49 -2.74 -3.64 -9.30
N ARG A 50 -3.92 -4.16 -8.95
CA ARG A 50 -4.11 -5.32 -8.07
C ARG A 50 -3.28 -6.54 -8.47
N GLY A 51 -3.16 -6.83 -9.77
CA GLY A 51 -2.32 -7.93 -10.28
C GLY A 51 -0.81 -7.79 -10.01
N LYS A 52 -0.35 -6.67 -9.45
CA LYS A 52 1.02 -6.45 -8.98
C LYS A 52 1.13 -6.42 -7.45
N ASN A 53 0.01 -6.48 -6.73
CA ASN A 53 -0.07 -6.53 -5.27
C ASN A 53 -0.39 -7.95 -4.78
N THR A 54 -0.12 -8.98 -5.58
CA THR A 54 -0.54 -10.36 -5.34
C THR A 54 -0.03 -10.89 -4.01
N ASP A 55 1.23 -10.61 -3.65
CA ASP A 55 1.79 -11.12 -2.38
C ASP A 55 1.04 -10.56 -1.15
N ALA A 56 0.67 -9.27 -1.18
CA ALA A 56 -0.07 -8.65 -0.10
C ALA A 56 -1.54 -9.08 -0.09
N ASP A 57 -2.15 -9.27 -1.27
CA ASP A 57 -3.51 -9.77 -1.42
C ASP A 57 -3.61 -11.22 -0.88
N LEU A 58 -2.68 -12.09 -1.26
CA LEU A 58 -2.58 -13.46 -0.76
C LEU A 58 -2.39 -13.49 0.75
N LEU A 59 -1.49 -12.68 1.30
CA LEU A 59 -1.29 -12.61 2.75
C LEU A 59 -2.55 -12.15 3.49
N ALA A 60 -3.28 -11.18 2.92
CA ALA A 60 -4.54 -10.71 3.49
C ALA A 60 -5.64 -11.79 3.39
N GLU A 61 -5.71 -12.53 2.27
CA GLU A 61 -6.61 -13.66 2.10
C GLU A 61 -6.28 -14.78 3.10
N ASP A 62 -5.02 -15.12 3.29
CA ASP A 62 -4.57 -16.13 4.26
C ASP A 62 -4.93 -15.74 5.69
N ALA A 63 -4.72 -14.48 6.07
CA ALA A 63 -5.11 -13.96 7.38
C ALA A 63 -6.63 -14.00 7.59
N LEU A 64 -7.41 -13.67 6.55
CA LEU A 64 -8.87 -13.75 6.58
C LEU A 64 -9.33 -15.21 6.72
N ASN A 65 -8.71 -16.13 5.99
CA ASN A 65 -9.00 -17.56 6.06
C ASN A 65 -8.66 -18.14 7.44
N ALA A 66 -7.51 -17.76 8.01
CA ALA A 66 -7.09 -18.14 9.36
C ALA A 66 -8.04 -17.60 10.44
N SER A 67 -8.65 -16.43 10.20
CA SER A 67 -9.68 -15.85 11.08
C SER A 67 -11.07 -16.49 10.96
N GLY A 68 -11.25 -17.52 10.11
CA GLY A 68 -12.44 -18.39 10.13
C GLY A 68 -13.46 -18.18 9.01
N ARG A 69 -13.03 -17.98 7.76
CA ARG A 69 -13.91 -18.15 6.58
C ARG A 69 -13.21 -18.91 5.46
N PHE A 70 -13.46 -20.21 5.39
CA PHE A 70 -13.04 -21.09 4.30
C PHE A 70 -13.52 -20.56 2.94
N ARG A 71 -12.61 -20.04 2.12
CA ARG A 71 -12.83 -19.88 0.68
C ARG A 71 -11.84 -20.76 -0.07
N SER A 72 -12.32 -21.89 -0.57
CA SER A 72 -11.60 -22.69 -1.54
C SER A 72 -11.43 -21.90 -2.85
N ARG A 73 -10.21 -21.44 -3.15
CA ARG A 73 -9.85 -20.96 -4.50
C ARG A 73 -9.25 -22.11 -5.32
N PRO A 74 -9.82 -22.45 -6.49
CA PRO A 74 -9.16 -23.28 -7.49
C PRO A 74 -8.26 -22.41 -8.38
N GLY A 75 -7.01 -22.83 -8.60
CA GLY A 75 -6.14 -22.27 -9.65
C GLY A 75 -4.83 -21.67 -9.15
N ILE A 76 -3.88 -22.55 -8.78
CA ILE A 76 -2.46 -22.22 -8.64
C ILE A 76 -1.88 -22.04 -10.04
N GLY A 77 -1.21 -20.91 -10.31
CA GLY A 77 -0.51 -20.72 -11.58
C GLY A 77 0.28 -19.41 -11.69
N ALA A 78 1.48 -19.39 -11.09
CA ALA A 78 2.74 -18.86 -11.64
C ALA A 78 3.61 -18.14 -10.59
N PRO A 79 4.95 -18.38 -10.56
CA PRO A 79 5.87 -17.64 -9.71
C PRO A 79 6.11 -16.24 -10.30
N TYR A 80 5.76 -15.18 -9.56
CA TYR A 80 5.96 -13.80 -10.02
C TYR A 80 7.41 -13.33 -9.80
N ASN A 81 8.16 -13.25 -10.91
CA ASN A 81 9.52 -12.73 -10.93
C ASN A 81 9.57 -11.20 -10.72
N ARG A 82 10.44 -10.81 -9.79
CA ARG A 82 10.74 -9.44 -9.34
C ARG A 82 11.33 -8.59 -10.49
N VAL A 83 10.50 -7.80 -11.18
CA VAL A 83 11.00 -6.80 -12.16
C VAL A 83 10.73 -5.36 -11.69
N LYS A 84 11.83 -4.67 -11.41
CA LYS A 84 11.95 -3.24 -11.07
C LYS A 84 11.25 -2.37 -12.13
N LYS A 85 10.37 -1.45 -11.70
CA LYS A 85 10.13 -0.20 -12.44
C LYS A 85 10.10 1.00 -11.50
N ARG A 86 11.07 1.88 -11.72
CA ARG A 86 11.21 3.23 -11.18
C ARG A 86 10.03 4.07 -11.65
N LEU A 87 9.44 4.80 -10.71
CA LEU A 87 8.85 6.12 -10.94
C LEU A 87 8.69 6.70 -9.55
N CYS A 88 9.56 7.65 -9.19
CA CYS A 88 9.53 8.36 -7.93
C CYS A 88 8.90 9.71 -8.18
N PHE A 89 7.70 9.95 -7.63
CA PHE A 89 7.22 11.31 -7.45
C PHE A 89 7.64 11.76 -6.06
N SER A 90 8.47 12.81 -6.03
CA SER A 90 9.00 13.43 -4.82
C SER A 90 7.96 14.40 -4.28
N TYR A 91 7.34 14.09 -3.15
CA TYR A 91 6.53 15.08 -2.43
C TYR A 91 7.49 15.97 -1.61
N LYS A 92 7.74 17.19 -2.09
CA LYS A 92 8.46 18.20 -1.31
C LYS A 92 7.46 18.86 -0.35
N ARG A 93 7.74 18.79 0.96
CA ARG A 93 7.09 19.68 1.94
C ARG A 93 7.36 21.13 1.50
N LYS A 94 6.31 21.93 1.31
CA LYS A 94 6.44 23.39 1.26
C LYS A 94 6.68 23.91 2.70
N PRO A 95 7.44 25.01 2.84
CA PRO A 95 7.82 25.58 4.14
C PRO A 95 6.59 26.00 4.97
#